data_AF-A0A376DQ69-F1
#
_entry.id   AF-A0A376DQ69-F1
#
_cell.length_a   1.000
_cell.length_b   1.000
_cell.length_c   1.000
_cell.angle_alpha   90.00
_cell.angle_beta   90.00
_cell.angle_gamma   90.00
#
_symmetry.space_group_name_H-M   'P 1'
#
loop_
_entity.id
_entity.type
_entity.pdbx_description
1 polymer ?
#
loop_
_entity_poly.entity_id
_entity_poly.type
_entity_poly.pdbx_seq_one_letter_code
_entity_poly.pdbx_strand_id
1 'polypeptide(L)'
;MYHSNPIISKFLQLIDEHFRTERSVSFYAEKLNISANYLNIVCKKNLNSSASSLIQDRILLEAKRLLKVSEMSVKDIVYDLGFYDHASFSKFFKAQTGMTPSQFK
;
A
#
# COMPACT_ATOMS: atom_id res chain seq x y z
N MET A 1 -3.92 -25.51 7.25
CA MET A 1 -3.01 -24.72 6.39
C MET A 1 -3.81 -24.29 5.19
N TYR A 2 -4.25 -23.03 5.13
CA TYR A 2 -4.99 -22.52 3.98
C TYR A 2 -4.05 -22.55 2.77
N HIS A 3 -4.45 -23.21 1.69
CA HIS A 3 -3.74 -23.11 0.43
C HIS A 3 -3.68 -21.63 0.04
N SER A 4 -2.54 -20.98 0.25
CA SER A 4 -2.30 -19.61 -0.17
C SER A 4 -2.59 -19.55 -1.66
N ASN A 5 -3.66 -18.87 -2.05
CA ASN A 5 -4.02 -18.71 -3.45
C ASN A 5 -2.80 -18.14 -4.20
N PRO A 6 -2.27 -18.81 -5.26
CA PRO A 6 -1.05 -18.37 -5.93
C PRO A 6 -1.12 -16.93 -6.44
N ILE A 7 -2.31 -16.49 -6.85
CA ILE A 7 -2.56 -15.11 -7.29
C ILE A 7 -2.38 -14.14 -6.12
N ILE A 8 -2.89 -14.48 -4.93
CA ILE A 8 -2.71 -13.65 -3.73
C ILE A 8 -1.24 -13.60 -3.34
N SER A 9 -0.56 -14.76 -3.31
CA SER A 9 0.86 -14.79 -2.96
C SER A 9 1.69 -13.92 -3.90
N LYS A 10 1.43 -14.01 -5.22
CA LYS A 10 2.13 -13.20 -6.21
C LYS A 10 1.74 -11.73 -6.13
N PHE A 11 0.46 -11.43 -5.86
CA PHE A 11 -0.01 -10.06 -5.67
C PHE A 11 0.71 -9.39 -4.50
N LEU A 12 0.73 -10.03 -3.32
CA LEU A 12 1.42 -9.48 -2.14
C LEU A 12 2.91 -9.25 -2.41
N GLN A 13 3.57 -10.18 -3.09
CA GLN A 13 4.96 -10.00 -3.53
C GLN A 13 5.12 -8.77 -4.43
N LEU A 14 4.24 -8.60 -5.43
CA LEU A 14 4.29 -7.44 -6.32
C LEU A 14 4.05 -6.13 -5.56
N ILE A 15 3.14 -6.11 -4.57
CA ILE A 15 2.95 -4.93 -3.71
C ILE A 15 4.26 -4.62 -3.00
N ASP A 16 4.92 -5.60 -2.36
CA ASP A 16 6.20 -5.38 -1.68
C ASP A 16 7.29 -4.81 -2.60
N GLU A 17 7.30 -5.23 -3.87
CA GLU A 17 8.25 -4.77 -4.88
C GLU A 17 7.93 -3.36 -5.41
N HIS A 18 6.65 -2.98 -5.50
CA HIS A 18 6.22 -1.80 -6.28
C HIS A 18 5.44 -0.74 -5.51
N PHE A 19 5.09 -0.94 -4.23
CA PHE A 19 4.22 0.00 -3.49
C PHE A 19 4.73 1.45 -3.43
N ARG A 20 6.04 1.67 -3.58
CA ARG A 20 6.67 2.99 -3.58
C ARG A 20 6.37 3.78 -4.86
N THR A 21 6.23 3.10 -5.99
CA THR A 21 6.05 3.73 -7.30
C THR A 21 4.65 3.51 -7.86
N GLU A 22 3.99 2.42 -7.49
CA GLU A 22 2.74 1.98 -8.11
C GLU A 22 1.62 1.78 -7.08
N ARG A 23 0.50 2.49 -7.32
CA ARG A 23 -0.66 2.51 -6.43
C ARG A 23 -1.94 2.00 -7.09
N SER A 24 -1.90 1.81 -8.42
CA SER A 24 -3.06 1.41 -9.19
C SER A 24 -3.29 -0.09 -9.12
N VAL A 25 -4.51 -0.50 -8.79
CA VAL A 25 -4.91 -1.92 -8.85
C VAL A 25 -4.71 -2.48 -10.27
N SER A 26 -4.90 -1.66 -11.31
CA SER A 26 -4.72 -2.08 -12.70
C SER A 26 -3.30 -2.50 -13.01
N PHE A 27 -2.29 -1.77 -12.50
CA PHE A 27 -0.87 -2.14 -12.68
C PHE A 27 -0.60 -3.56 -12.16
N TYR A 28 -1.06 -3.86 -10.95
CA TYR A 28 -0.87 -5.19 -10.35
C TYR A 28 -1.66 -6.27 -11.08
N ALA A 29 -2.87 -5.97 -11.54
CA ALA A 29 -3.69 -6.90 -12.30
C ALA A 29 -3.06 -7.24 -13.66
N GLU A 30 -2.50 -6.24 -14.35
CA GLU A 30 -1.74 -6.43 -15.59
C GLU A 30 -0.51 -7.31 -15.37
N LYS A 31 0.28 -7.08 -14.31
CA LYS A 31 1.43 -7.93 -13.95
C LYS A 31 1.04 -9.37 -13.63
N LEU A 32 -0.19 -9.60 -13.20
CA LEU A 32 -0.76 -10.92 -12.91
C LEU A 32 -1.51 -11.54 -14.11
N ASN A 33 -1.58 -10.84 -15.25
CA ASN A 33 -2.36 -11.22 -16.43
C ASN A 33 -3.85 -11.48 -16.14
N ILE A 34 -4.46 -10.65 -15.29
CA ILE A 34 -5.88 -10.73 -14.93
C ILE A 34 -6.54 -9.36 -14.97
N SER A 35 -7.87 -9.30 -14.90
CA SER A 35 -8.57 -8.03 -14.75
C SER A 35 -8.50 -7.51 -13.32
N ALA A 36 -8.51 -6.17 -13.15
CA ALA A 36 -8.56 -5.52 -11.84
C ALA A 36 -9.81 -5.93 -11.03
N ASN A 37 -10.93 -6.21 -11.72
CA ASN A 37 -12.15 -6.71 -11.07
C ASN A 37 -11.92 -8.12 -10.50
N TYR A 38 -11.32 -9.01 -11.29
CA TYR A 38 -11.01 -10.36 -10.81
C TYR A 38 -10.03 -10.33 -9.63
N LEU A 39 -8.98 -9.49 -9.69
CA LEU A 39 -8.07 -9.30 -8.57
C LEU A 39 -8.81 -8.87 -7.29
N ASN A 40 -9.75 -7.92 -7.38
CA ASN A 40 -10.56 -7.52 -6.23
C ASN A 40 -11.43 -8.67 -5.68
N ILE A 41 -12.05 -9.48 -6.55
CA ILE A 41 -12.83 -10.66 -6.14
C ILE A 41 -11.94 -11.65 -5.38
N VAL A 42 -10.75 -11.93 -5.91
CA VAL A 42 -9.79 -12.85 -5.26
C VAL A 42 -9.35 -12.28 -3.91
N CYS A 43 -8.99 -11.00 -3.81
CA CYS A 43 -8.63 -10.36 -2.54
C CYS A 43 -9.76 -10.42 -1.52
N LYS A 44 -11.01 -10.11 -1.93
CA LYS A 44 -12.16 -10.16 -1.04
C LYS A 44 -12.45 -11.57 -0.53
N LYS A 45 -12.38 -12.58 -1.41
CA LYS A 45 -12.64 -13.98 -1.05
C LYS A 45 -11.61 -14.56 -0.08
N ASN A 46 -10.34 -14.19 -0.25
CA ASN A 46 -9.24 -14.82 0.50
C ASN A 46 -8.80 -14.02 1.72
N LEU A 47 -8.93 -12.70 1.70
CA LEU A 47 -8.38 -11.79 2.72
C LEU A 47 -9.43 -10.84 3.32
N ASN A 48 -10.69 -10.88 2.87
CA ASN A 48 -11.76 -9.93 3.23
C ASN A 48 -11.47 -8.45 2.90
N SER A 49 -10.38 -8.16 2.21
CA SER A 49 -9.93 -6.81 1.84
C SER A 49 -10.00 -6.59 0.33
N SER A 50 -10.16 -5.34 -0.11
CA SER A 50 -10.02 -5.00 -1.53
C SER A 50 -8.53 -4.95 -1.91
N ALA A 51 -8.22 -5.09 -3.20
CA ALA A 51 -6.85 -4.97 -3.68
C ALA A 51 -6.25 -3.58 -3.37
N SER A 52 -7.06 -2.53 -3.53
CA SER A 52 -6.68 -1.16 -3.19
C SER A 52 -6.35 -0.99 -1.70
N SER A 53 -7.15 -1.60 -0.81
CA SER A 53 -6.87 -1.58 0.63
C SER A 53 -5.53 -2.21 0.95
N LEU A 54 -5.24 -3.38 0.38
CA LEU A 54 -3.98 -4.10 0.63
C LEU A 54 -2.75 -3.28 0.18
N ILE A 55 -2.85 -2.58 -0.95
CA ILE A 55 -1.81 -1.66 -1.41
C ILE A 55 -1.64 -0.50 -0.42
N GLN A 56 -2.75 0.12 0.00
CA GLN A 56 -2.74 1.22 0.97
C GLN A 56 -2.18 0.78 2.33
N ASP A 57 -2.55 -0.40 2.80
CA ASP A 57 -2.08 -0.98 4.06
C ASP A 57 -0.57 -1.17 4.05
N ARG A 58 -0.01 -1.63 2.92
CA ARG A 58 1.43 -1.80 2.78
C ARG A 58 2.18 -0.46 2.78
N ILE A 59 1.66 0.55 2.09
CA ILE A 59 2.21 1.91 2.09
C ILE A 59 2.12 2.51 3.50
N LEU A 60 1.00 2.32 4.19
CA LEU A 60 0.80 2.79 5.55
C LEU A 60 1.78 2.14 6.52
N LEU A 61 2.00 0.83 6.40
CA LEU A 61 2.95 0.10 7.22
C LEU A 61 4.36 0.69 7.07
N GLU A 62 4.80 0.94 5.83
CA GLU A 62 6.10 1.56 5.59
C GLU A 62 6.17 2.99 6.13
N ALA A 63 5.13 3.79 5.91
CA ALA A 63 5.05 5.15 6.43
C ALA A 63 5.21 5.18 7.95
N LYS A 64 4.49 4.30 8.67
CA LYS A 64 4.60 4.17 10.13
C LYS A 64 6.01 3.76 10.56
N ARG A 65 6.64 2.83 9.83
CA ARG A 65 8.00 2.36 10.10
C ARG A 65 9.02 3.51 9.93
N LEU A 66 8.96 4.22 8.81
CA LEU A 66 9.86 5.34 8.51
C LEU A 66 9.69 6.48 9.51
N LEU A 67 8.45 6.85 9.85
CA LEU A 67 8.20 7.92 10.82
C LEU A 67 8.79 7.59 12.20
N LYS A 68 8.71 6.34 12.65
CA LYS A 68 9.19 5.93 13.98
C LYS A 68 10.68 5.67 14.08
N VAL A 69 11.28 5.12 13.02
CA VAL A 69 12.62 4.51 13.11
C VAL A 69 13.66 5.27 12.29
N SER A 70 13.25 6.05 11.29
CA SER A 70 14.20 6.75 10.43
C SER A 70 14.53 8.15 10.93
N GLU A 71 15.76 8.60 10.67
CA GLU A 71 16.16 10.00 10.83
C GLU A 71 15.67 10.90 9.68
N MET A 72 14.93 10.34 8.72
CA MET A 72 14.43 11.09 7.58
C MET A 72 13.46 12.20 8.01
N SER A 73 13.53 13.32 7.29
CA SER A 73 12.51 14.35 7.43
C SER A 73 11.17 13.83 6.88
N VAL A 74 10.06 14.37 7.37
CA VAL A 74 8.74 13.99 6.83
C VAL A 74 8.66 14.28 5.32
N LYS A 75 9.36 15.32 4.85
CA LYS A 75 9.47 15.66 3.43
C LYS A 75 10.16 14.53 2.65
N ASP A 76 11.26 13.98 3.13
CA ASP A 76 11.96 12.90 2.44
C ASP A 76 11.14 11.60 2.43
N ILE A 77 10.41 11.32 3.52
CA ILE A 77 9.50 10.17 3.60
C ILE A 77 8.37 10.29 2.56
N VAL A 78 7.82 11.48 2.35
CA VAL A 78 6.79 11.75 1.33
C VAL A 78 7.31 11.36 -0.06
N TYR A 79 8.51 11.83 -0.41
CA TYR A 79 9.14 11.52 -1.70
C TYR A 79 9.50 10.04 -1.84
N ASP A 80 10.07 9.43 -0.81
CA ASP A 80 10.47 8.00 -0.79
C ASP A 80 9.27 7.04 -0.93
N LEU A 81 8.10 7.45 -0.45
CA LEU A 81 6.85 6.71 -0.63
C LEU A 81 6.15 7.04 -1.95
N GLY A 82 6.72 7.90 -2.81
CA GLY A 82 6.15 8.27 -4.10
C GLY A 82 4.88 9.12 -4.01
N PHE A 83 4.72 9.91 -2.94
CA PHE A 83 3.71 10.96 -2.91
C PHE A 83 4.24 12.22 -3.59
N TYR A 84 3.38 12.89 -4.38
CA TYR A 84 3.75 14.12 -5.08
C TYR A 84 4.02 15.28 -4.13
N ASP A 85 3.21 15.39 -3.07
CA ASP A 85 3.31 16.45 -2.08
C ASP A 85 2.96 15.97 -0.66
N HIS A 86 3.37 16.79 0.31
CA HIS A 86 3.14 16.55 1.73
C HIS A 86 1.65 16.57 2.11
N ALA A 87 0.83 17.35 1.41
CA ALA A 87 -0.59 17.48 1.71
C ALA A 87 -1.34 16.18 1.39
N SER A 88 -1.03 15.57 0.25
CA SER A 88 -1.56 14.29 -0.22
C SER A 88 -1.19 13.16 0.74
N PHE A 89 0.09 13.11 1.14
CA PHE A 89 0.55 12.15 2.15
C PHE A 89 -0.14 12.35 3.50
N SER A 90 -0.21 13.59 3.99
CA SER A 90 -0.83 13.90 5.28
C SER A 90 -2.31 13.54 5.31
N LYS A 91 -3.04 13.82 4.22
CA LYS A 91 -4.45 13.43 4.06
C LYS A 91 -4.60 11.91 4.05
N PHE A 92 -3.77 11.22 3.28
CA PHE A 92 -3.75 9.75 3.25
C PHE A 92 -3.48 9.17 4.65
N PHE A 93 -2.40 9.59 5.30
CA PHE A 93 -1.99 9.06 6.59
C PHE A 93 -3.04 9.33 7.67
N LYS A 94 -3.64 10.53 7.69
CA LYS A 94 -4.73 10.87 8.60
C LYS A 94 -6.00 10.08 8.33
N ALA A 95 -6.36 9.86 7.06
CA ALA A 95 -7.51 9.02 6.72
C ALA A 95 -7.35 7.57 7.22
N GLN A 96 -6.11 7.06 7.23
CA GLN A 96 -5.80 5.70 7.65
C GLN A 96 -5.56 5.52 9.16
N THR A 97 -5.14 6.58 9.86
CA THR A 97 -4.71 6.49 11.28
C THR A 97 -5.49 7.39 12.24
N GLY A 98 -6.24 8.35 11.72
CA GLY A 98 -6.86 9.42 12.52
C GLY A 98 -5.91 10.55 12.94
N MET A 99 -4.60 10.41 12.72
CA MET A 99 -3.56 11.36 13.15
C MET A 99 -2.75 11.89 11.97
N THR A 100 -2.17 13.08 12.09
CA THR A 100 -1.22 13.57 11.08
C THR A 100 0.13 12.86 11.21
N PRO A 101 0.96 12.81 10.14
CA PRO A 101 2.30 12.25 10.23
C PRO A 101 3.15 12.86 11.34
N SER A 102 3.05 14.19 11.54
CA SER A 102 3.79 14.90 12.59
C SER A 102 3.29 14.58 14.01
N GLN A 103 2.01 14.24 14.18
CA GLN A 103 1.47 13.77 15.47
C GLN A 103 1.89 12.34 15.81
N PHE A 104 2.22 11.54 14.78
CA PHE A 104 2.60 10.14 14.93
C PHE A 104 4.10 9.93 15.14
N LYS A 105 4.93 10.86 14.64
CA LYS A 105 6.40 10.79 14.73
C LYS A 105 6.87 10.79 16.17
#